data_AF-A0A8B8BVF4-F1
#
_entry.id   AF-A0A8B8BVF4-F1
#
_cell.length_a   1.000
_cell.length_b   1.000
_cell.length_c   1.000
_cell.angle_alpha   90.00
_cell.angle_beta   90.00
_cell.angle_gamma   90.00
#
_symmetry.space_group_name_H-M   'P 1'
#
loop_
_entity.id
_entity.type
_entity.pdbx_description
1 polymer ?
#
loop_
_entity_poly.entity_id
_entity_poly.type
_entity_poly.pdbx_seq_one_letter_code
_entity_poly.pdbx_strand_id
1 'polypeptide(L)'
;MVNRHLCVFVGLLLIVIVYLKTWSNIFPFPLEYATQNLRRYRTSRLTSHPSLTGEAHHHIAYLKVHKTGSSTAQTLFMRYGMDRNLTFVVGNNKSWFPNIISLNDTVISGYNIIPPPHGHHYDILCFHVVYNRSAFEGIMPKDTKYIGIVREPFLQFQSTLRYFNPETVFGDGRNLSTYLKSPKLFENPKEISFTNNRMAYDLDSQPPCFSSMIPLK
;
A
#
# COMPACT_ATOMS: atom_id res chain seq x y z
N MET A 1 -62.34 11.28 -11.26
CA MET A 1 -61.25 11.68 -10.34
C MET A 1 -60.06 10.75 -10.57
N VAL A 2 -59.00 11.21 -11.22
CA VAL A 2 -57.78 10.40 -11.39
C VAL A 2 -57.08 10.31 -10.03
N ASN A 3 -56.82 9.09 -9.57
CA ASN A 3 -56.24 8.83 -8.26
C ASN A 3 -54.80 9.36 -8.21
N ARG A 4 -54.58 10.53 -7.60
CA ARG A 4 -53.28 11.20 -7.51
C ARG A 4 -52.17 10.29 -6.99
N HIS A 5 -52.49 9.32 -6.13
CA HIS A 5 -51.52 8.35 -5.63
C HIS A 5 -51.05 7.39 -6.73
N LEU A 6 -51.95 6.95 -7.62
CA LEU A 6 -51.61 6.05 -8.72
C LEU A 6 -50.68 6.73 -9.74
N CYS A 7 -50.88 8.02 -10.03
CA CYS A 7 -49.99 8.77 -10.93
C CYS A 7 -48.58 8.94 -10.35
N VAL A 8 -48.44 9.15 -9.05
CA VAL A 8 -47.12 9.26 -8.39
C VAL A 8 -46.39 7.93 -8.41
N PHE A 9 -47.08 6.82 -8.12
CA PHE A 9 -46.48 5.48 -8.17
C PHE A 9 -46.02 5.09 -9.58
N VAL A 10 -46.82 5.35 -10.61
CA VAL A 10 -46.45 5.07 -12.00
C VAL A 10 -45.26 5.95 -12.42
N GLY A 11 -45.23 7.22 -12.00
CA GLY A 11 -44.10 8.11 -12.27
C GLY A 11 -42.78 7.63 -11.64
N LEU A 12 -42.81 7.23 -10.38
CA LEU A 12 -41.62 6.69 -9.69
C LEU A 12 -41.14 5.38 -10.30
N LEU A 13 -42.06 4.48 -10.67
CA LEU A 13 -41.71 3.22 -11.33
C LEU A 13 -41.03 3.45 -12.68
N LEU A 14 -41.52 4.39 -13.48
CA LEU A 14 -40.92 4.74 -14.77
C LEU A 14 -39.52 5.36 -14.60
N ILE A 15 -39.30 6.19 -13.58
CA ILE A 15 -37.98 6.74 -13.27
C ILE A 15 -37.00 5.63 -12.89
N VAL A 16 -37.41 4.67 -12.07
CA VAL A 16 -36.56 3.52 -11.69
C VAL A 16 -36.25 2.65 -12.91
N ILE A 17 -37.23 2.38 -13.78
CA ILE A 17 -37.03 1.58 -15.00
C ILE A 17 -36.07 2.30 -15.96
N VAL A 18 -36.25 3.61 -16.17
CA VAL A 18 -35.33 4.41 -17.00
C VAL A 18 -33.94 4.40 -16.40
N TYR A 19 -33.80 4.60 -15.09
CA TYR A 19 -32.52 4.58 -14.40
C TYR A 19 -31.80 3.23 -14.57
N LEU A 20 -32.50 2.11 -14.33
CA LEU A 20 -31.96 0.76 -14.51
C LEU A 20 -31.55 0.48 -15.97
N LYS A 21 -32.34 0.96 -16.94
CA LYS A 21 -32.06 0.76 -18.37
C LYS A 21 -30.93 1.67 -18.87
N THR A 22 -30.78 2.88 -18.32
CA THR A 22 -29.60 3.72 -18.60
C THR A 22 -28.35 3.16 -17.94
N TRP A 23 -28.45 2.61 -16.73
CA TRP A 23 -27.31 2.07 -16.00
C TRP A 23 -26.74 0.81 -16.67
N SER A 24 -27.59 -0.06 -17.22
CA SER A 24 -27.15 -1.22 -17.99
C SER A 24 -26.51 -0.87 -19.35
N ASN A 25 -26.85 0.28 -19.94
CA ASN A 25 -26.29 0.73 -21.21
C ASN A 25 -24.97 1.52 -21.05
N ILE A 26 -24.69 2.10 -19.88
CA ILE A 26 -23.46 2.88 -19.62
C ILE A 26 -22.27 1.97 -19.29
N PHE A 27 -22.52 0.74 -18.84
CA PHE A 27 -21.49 -0.28 -18.62
C PHE A 27 -21.78 -1.58 -19.41
N PRO A 28 -21.62 -1.60 -20.74
CA PRO A 28 -21.50 -2.83 -21.49
C PRO A 28 -20.07 -3.34 -21.35
N PHE A 29 -19.58 -3.48 -20.13
CA PHE A 29 -18.36 -4.22 -19.85
C PHE A 29 -18.81 -5.54 -19.23
N PRO A 30 -18.91 -6.62 -20.02
CA PRO A 30 -19.01 -7.94 -19.43
C PRO A 30 -17.71 -8.11 -18.65
N LEU A 31 -17.80 -8.05 -17.31
CA LEU A 31 -16.69 -8.37 -16.42
C LEU A 31 -16.08 -9.74 -16.82
N GLU A 32 -16.91 -10.62 -17.35
CA GLU A 32 -16.58 -11.91 -17.95
C GLU A 32 -15.67 -11.85 -19.18
N TYR A 33 -15.82 -10.86 -20.07
CA TYR A 33 -14.97 -10.71 -21.26
C TYR A 33 -13.58 -10.17 -20.91
N ALA A 34 -13.52 -9.19 -20.00
CA ALA A 34 -12.25 -8.68 -19.47
C ALA A 34 -11.49 -9.78 -18.70
N THR A 35 -12.19 -10.56 -17.86
CA THR A 35 -11.58 -11.65 -17.09
C THR A 35 -11.18 -12.85 -17.94
N GLN A 36 -11.95 -13.23 -18.98
CA GLN A 36 -11.56 -14.29 -19.92
C GLN A 36 -10.31 -13.91 -20.73
N ASN A 37 -10.22 -12.68 -21.22
CA ASN A 37 -9.04 -12.23 -21.96
C ASN A 37 -7.80 -12.11 -21.07
N LEU A 38 -7.95 -11.60 -19.84
CA LEU A 38 -6.87 -11.61 -18.86
C LEU A 38 -6.43 -13.04 -18.49
N ARG A 39 -7.37 -14.00 -18.36
CA ARG A 39 -7.04 -15.43 -18.14
C ARG A 39 -6.30 -16.05 -19.33
N ARG A 40 -6.70 -15.75 -20.58
CA ARG A 40 -6.02 -16.25 -21.81
C ARG A 40 -4.62 -15.67 -22.01
N TYR A 41 -4.43 -14.37 -21.75
CA TYR A 41 -3.10 -13.75 -21.79
C TYR A 41 -2.17 -14.30 -20.68
N ARG A 42 -2.75 -14.76 -19.58
CA ARG A 42 -2.03 -15.30 -18.42
C ARG A 42 -1.50 -16.72 -18.65
N THR A 43 -2.28 -17.61 -19.23
CA THR A 43 -1.85 -19.00 -19.50
C THR A 43 -0.82 -19.11 -20.62
N SER A 44 -0.90 -18.26 -21.64
CA SER A 44 0.03 -18.29 -22.78
C SER A 44 1.45 -17.79 -22.46
N ARG A 45 1.62 -16.90 -21.48
CA ARG A 45 2.93 -16.32 -21.13
C ARG A 45 3.65 -17.03 -19.97
N LEU A 46 2.92 -17.75 -19.11
CA LEU A 46 3.51 -18.55 -18.02
C LEU A 46 4.08 -19.90 -18.48
N THR A 47 3.66 -20.39 -19.65
CA THR A 47 4.08 -21.69 -20.22
C THR A 47 5.37 -21.62 -21.01
N SER A 48 5.89 -20.42 -21.31
CA SER A 48 7.12 -20.23 -22.10
C SER A 48 8.37 -19.93 -21.27
N HIS A 49 8.26 -19.84 -19.94
CA HIS A 49 9.43 -19.78 -19.07
C HIS A 49 9.83 -21.18 -18.63
N PRO A 50 11.14 -21.50 -18.57
CA PRO A 50 11.59 -22.77 -18.02
C PRO A 50 10.88 -22.96 -16.68
N SER A 51 10.16 -24.07 -16.57
CA SER A 51 9.35 -24.43 -15.42
C SER A 51 10.13 -24.10 -14.16
N LEU A 52 9.68 -23.09 -13.39
CA LEU A 52 10.23 -22.81 -12.07
C LEU A 52 10.15 -24.12 -11.28
N THR A 53 11.27 -24.81 -11.10
CA THR A 53 11.35 -26.19 -10.61
C THR A 53 11.24 -26.27 -9.08
N GLY A 54 10.66 -25.27 -8.42
CA GLY A 54 10.57 -25.17 -6.96
C GLY A 54 9.14 -24.96 -6.51
N GLU A 55 8.83 -25.44 -5.30
CA GLU A 55 7.57 -25.15 -4.66
C GLU A 55 7.42 -23.65 -4.39
N ALA A 56 6.22 -23.13 -4.57
CA ALA A 56 5.92 -21.73 -4.36
C ALA A 56 6.01 -21.40 -2.86
N HIS A 57 6.73 -20.34 -2.51
CA HIS A 57 6.80 -19.87 -1.13
C HIS A 57 5.69 -18.86 -0.84
N HIS A 58 4.96 -19.04 0.27
CA HIS A 58 3.76 -18.24 0.56
C HIS A 58 3.95 -17.20 1.67
N HIS A 59 4.85 -17.45 2.62
CA HIS A 59 5.02 -16.59 3.79
C HIS A 59 6.03 -15.47 3.52
N ILE A 60 5.54 -14.26 3.25
CA ILE A 60 6.35 -13.15 2.77
C ILE A 60 6.10 -11.91 3.62
N ALA A 61 7.17 -11.41 4.24
CA ALA A 61 7.20 -10.09 4.87
C ALA A 61 7.86 -9.09 3.93
N TYR A 62 7.06 -8.45 3.07
CA TYR A 62 7.51 -7.39 2.19
C TYR A 62 7.41 -6.02 2.89
N LEU A 63 8.56 -5.44 3.23
CA LEU A 63 8.64 -4.10 3.78
C LEU A 63 8.46 -3.06 2.67
N LYS A 64 7.33 -2.35 2.71
CA LYS A 64 7.00 -1.28 1.76
C LYS A 64 7.74 0.01 2.11
N VAL A 65 9.03 0.07 1.76
CA VAL A 65 9.89 1.23 1.98
C VAL A 65 9.44 2.43 1.14
N HIS A 66 9.47 3.64 1.72
CA HIS A 66 9.02 4.86 1.07
C HIS A 66 9.91 5.24 -0.13
N LYS A 67 9.25 5.50 -1.27
CA LYS A 67 9.82 6.10 -2.50
C LYS A 67 10.95 5.28 -3.17
N THR A 68 10.93 3.96 -2.97
CA THR A 68 11.87 3.00 -3.60
C THR A 68 11.27 2.21 -4.77
N GLY A 69 10.10 2.63 -5.29
CA GLY A 69 9.34 1.84 -6.27
C GLY A 69 8.48 0.74 -5.63
N SER A 70 8.30 0.81 -4.32
CA SER A 70 7.63 -0.22 -3.52
C SER A 70 6.14 -0.42 -3.80
N SER A 71 5.44 0.56 -4.40
CA SER A 71 4.04 0.39 -4.83
C SER A 71 3.90 -0.60 -5.98
N THR A 72 4.83 -0.58 -6.93
CA THR A 72 4.84 -1.54 -8.04
C THR A 72 5.04 -2.96 -7.52
N ALA A 73 6.01 -3.16 -6.63
CA ALA A 73 6.27 -4.45 -6.01
C ALA A 73 5.12 -4.92 -5.11
N GLN A 74 4.52 -4.02 -4.31
CA GLN A 74 3.33 -4.33 -3.52
C GLN A 74 2.20 -4.91 -4.39
N THR A 75 1.94 -4.32 -5.56
CA THR A 75 0.90 -4.85 -6.47
C THR A 75 1.20 -6.29 -6.91
N LEU A 76 2.47 -6.67 -7.06
CA LEU A 76 2.84 -8.06 -7.37
C LEU A 76 2.51 -8.99 -6.20
N PHE A 77 2.88 -8.64 -4.97
CA PHE A 77 2.57 -9.44 -3.78
C PHE A 77 1.07 -9.55 -3.53
N MET A 78 0.32 -8.46 -3.71
CA MET A 78 -1.13 -8.48 -3.59
C MET A 78 -1.77 -9.40 -4.64
N ARG A 79 -1.37 -9.30 -5.91
CA ARG A 79 -1.87 -10.19 -6.96
C ARG A 79 -1.50 -11.65 -6.70
N TYR A 80 -0.27 -11.91 -6.25
CA TYR A 80 0.19 -13.25 -5.91
C TYR A 80 -0.64 -13.89 -4.79
N GLY A 81 -0.91 -13.15 -3.70
CA GLY A 81 -1.69 -13.64 -2.59
C GLY A 81 -3.18 -13.74 -2.88
N MET A 82 -3.78 -12.77 -3.56
CA MET A 82 -5.19 -12.83 -3.97
C MET A 82 -5.49 -14.03 -4.86
N ASP A 83 -4.58 -14.34 -5.80
CA ASP A 83 -4.72 -15.47 -6.71
C ASP A 83 -4.61 -16.84 -6.02
N ARG A 84 -3.97 -16.90 -4.85
CA ARG A 84 -3.74 -18.12 -4.06
C ARG A 84 -4.55 -18.16 -2.78
N ASN A 85 -5.48 -17.21 -2.60
CA ASN A 85 -6.29 -17.08 -1.39
C ASN A 85 -5.44 -17.01 -0.10
N LEU A 86 -4.33 -16.27 -0.15
CA LEU A 86 -3.43 -16.06 0.99
C LEU A 86 -3.94 -14.94 1.91
N THR A 87 -3.64 -15.08 3.21
CA THR A 87 -4.08 -14.15 4.25
C THR A 87 -3.10 -12.98 4.38
N PHE A 88 -3.59 -11.76 4.23
CA PHE A 88 -2.75 -10.56 4.36
C PHE A 88 -2.76 -10.03 5.80
N VAL A 89 -1.62 -9.52 6.25
CA VAL A 89 -1.58 -8.64 7.42
C VAL A 89 -2.17 -7.29 7.00
N VAL A 90 -3.28 -6.88 7.59
CA VAL A 90 -3.99 -5.63 7.24
C VAL A 90 -4.12 -4.76 8.48
N GLY A 91 -3.96 -3.44 8.32
CA GLY A 91 -4.15 -2.49 9.42
C GLY A 91 -5.60 -2.44 9.88
N ASN A 92 -5.84 -2.27 11.17
CA ASN A 92 -7.20 -2.09 11.71
C ASN A 92 -7.68 -0.63 11.72
N ASN A 93 -6.89 0.27 11.13
CA ASN A 93 -7.27 1.68 11.08
C ASN A 93 -8.48 1.86 10.16
N LYS A 94 -9.38 2.76 10.55
CA LYS A 94 -10.48 3.24 9.69
C LYS A 94 -10.00 4.35 8.75
N SER A 95 -8.71 4.38 8.44
CA SER A 95 -8.10 5.45 7.66
C SER A 95 -8.59 5.39 6.22
N TRP A 96 -8.60 6.54 5.56
CA TRP A 96 -8.79 6.65 4.11
C TRP A 96 -7.68 5.97 3.30
N PHE A 97 -6.59 5.57 3.95
CA PHE A 97 -5.42 4.93 3.33
C PHE A 97 -5.30 3.46 3.75
N PRO A 98 -5.99 2.52 3.07
CA PRO A 98 -6.01 1.11 3.43
C PRO A 98 -4.65 0.40 3.25
N ASN A 99 -3.67 1.07 2.63
CA ASN A 99 -2.34 0.56 2.36
C ASN A 99 -1.30 0.91 3.45
N ILE A 100 -1.75 1.38 4.62
CA ILE A 100 -0.92 1.78 5.75
C ILE A 100 -1.40 1.03 6.99
N ILE A 101 -0.49 0.35 7.68
CA ILE A 101 -0.71 -0.18 9.04
C ILE A 101 -0.31 0.89 10.04
N SER A 102 0.93 1.38 9.92
CA SER A 102 1.47 2.50 10.71
C SER A 102 2.60 3.20 9.94
N LEU A 103 2.86 4.46 10.27
CA LEU A 103 3.96 5.23 9.70
C LEU A 103 5.12 5.46 10.68
N ASN A 104 4.88 5.19 11.96
CA ASN A 104 5.76 5.49 13.09
C ASN A 104 5.97 4.28 14.01
N ASP A 105 5.12 3.26 13.91
CA ASP A 105 5.18 2.06 14.72
C ASP A 105 5.30 0.80 13.86
N THR A 106 5.67 -0.30 14.51
CA THR A 106 5.65 -1.63 13.89
C THR A 106 4.27 -2.30 14.02
N VAL A 107 4.16 -3.55 13.58
CA VAL A 107 2.97 -4.39 13.77
C VAL A 107 2.80 -4.76 15.24
N ILE A 108 1.59 -4.60 15.77
CA ILE A 108 1.24 -4.95 17.14
C ILE A 108 -0.08 -5.71 17.09
N SER A 109 -0.01 -7.02 17.33
CA SER A 109 -1.18 -7.92 17.30
C SER A 109 -2.28 -7.44 18.25
N GLY A 110 -3.52 -7.38 17.75
CA GLY A 110 -4.68 -6.89 18.50
C GLY A 110 -4.75 -5.37 18.69
N TYR A 111 -3.71 -4.62 18.32
CA TYR A 111 -3.68 -3.16 18.49
C TYR A 111 -3.85 -2.41 17.17
N ASN A 112 -3.02 -2.70 16.16
CA ASN A 112 -3.02 -1.95 14.89
C ASN A 112 -3.25 -2.82 13.64
N ILE A 113 -3.50 -4.12 13.82
CA ILE A 113 -3.80 -5.07 12.73
C ILE A 113 -5.09 -5.84 12.99
N ILE A 114 -5.76 -6.24 11.92
CA ILE A 114 -6.96 -7.10 11.96
C ILE A 114 -6.50 -8.54 12.13
N PRO A 115 -7.04 -9.31 13.10
CA PRO A 115 -6.67 -10.71 13.30
C PRO A 115 -6.94 -11.55 12.03
N PRO A 116 -6.15 -12.61 11.80
CA PRO A 116 -6.41 -13.50 10.68
C PRO A 116 -7.74 -14.25 10.90
N PRO A 117 -8.35 -14.82 9.85
CA PRO A 117 -9.50 -15.70 10.00
C PRO A 117 -9.23 -16.83 11.00
N HIS A 118 -10.26 -17.28 11.71
CA HIS A 118 -10.11 -18.30 12.75
C HIS A 118 -9.44 -19.57 12.20
N GLY A 119 -8.34 -20.00 12.81
CA GLY A 119 -7.57 -21.18 12.39
C GLY A 119 -6.57 -20.93 11.26
N HIS A 120 -6.43 -19.69 10.79
CA HIS A 120 -5.45 -19.29 9.78
C HIS A 120 -4.30 -18.48 10.38
N HIS A 121 -3.15 -18.52 9.72
CA HIS A 121 -2.02 -17.64 9.97
C HIS A 121 -1.98 -16.53 8.91
N TYR A 122 -1.14 -15.51 9.13
CA TYR A 122 -0.83 -14.54 8.08
C TYR A 122 0.18 -15.12 7.10
N ASP A 123 -0.02 -14.84 5.82
CA ASP A 123 0.87 -15.25 4.74
C ASP A 123 1.67 -14.06 4.21
N ILE A 124 1.04 -12.90 4.01
CA ILE A 124 1.70 -11.77 3.35
C ILE A 124 1.54 -10.48 4.14
N LEU A 125 2.65 -9.86 4.52
CA LEU A 125 2.73 -8.46 4.91
C LEU A 125 3.26 -7.65 3.74
N CYS A 126 2.54 -6.63 3.27
CA CYS A 126 3.00 -5.77 2.16
C CYS A 126 2.53 -4.31 2.21
N PHE A 127 2.08 -3.84 3.37
CA PHE A 127 1.62 -2.46 3.59
C PHE A 127 2.67 -1.62 4.34
N HIS A 128 2.48 -0.29 4.38
CA HIS A 128 3.40 0.59 5.12
C HIS A 128 3.36 0.28 6.62
N VAL A 129 4.52 -0.05 7.17
CA VAL A 129 4.78 -0.30 8.59
C VAL A 129 6.28 -0.15 8.82
N VAL A 130 6.68 0.21 10.04
CA VAL A 130 8.11 0.21 10.41
C VAL A 130 8.56 -1.24 10.64
N TYR A 131 9.71 -1.61 10.07
CA TYR A 131 10.29 -2.93 10.28
C TYR A 131 10.59 -3.16 11.75
N ASN A 132 10.25 -4.33 12.26
CA ASN A 132 10.78 -4.80 13.52
C ASN A 132 10.81 -6.31 13.46
N ARG A 133 12.00 -6.89 13.57
CA ARG A 133 12.19 -8.33 13.36
C ARG A 133 11.35 -9.14 14.35
N SER A 134 11.42 -8.81 15.64
CA SER A 134 10.72 -9.54 16.70
C SER A 134 9.20 -9.43 16.57
N ALA A 135 8.69 -8.25 16.20
CA ALA A 135 7.26 -8.06 15.98
C ALA A 135 6.74 -8.87 14.77
N PHE A 136 7.53 -8.94 13.69
CA PHE A 136 7.17 -9.70 12.50
C PHE A 136 7.20 -11.20 12.78
N GLU A 137 8.23 -11.70 13.47
CA GLU A 137 8.31 -13.10 13.90
C GLU A 137 7.19 -13.49 14.87
N GLY A 138 6.65 -12.53 15.62
CA GLY A 138 5.53 -12.75 16.52
C GLY A 138 4.19 -12.99 15.82
N ILE A 139 4.05 -12.59 14.55
CA ILE A 139 2.79 -12.73 13.79
C ILE A 139 2.91 -13.60 12.54
N MET A 140 4.10 -13.68 11.95
CA MET A 140 4.35 -14.41 10.70
C MET A 140 4.85 -15.84 10.98
N PRO A 141 4.59 -16.82 10.10
CA PRO A 141 5.17 -18.16 10.17
C PRO A 141 6.71 -18.17 10.18
N LYS A 142 7.31 -19.20 10.77
CA LYS A 142 8.77 -19.29 10.99
C LYS A 142 9.61 -19.29 9.71
N ASP A 143 9.06 -19.77 8.61
CA ASP A 143 9.76 -19.87 7.32
C ASP A 143 9.63 -18.60 6.45
N THR A 144 9.01 -17.54 6.99
CA THR A 144 8.78 -16.27 6.31
C THR A 144 10.05 -15.68 5.70
N LYS A 145 9.95 -15.28 4.42
CA LYS A 145 11.01 -14.52 3.73
C LYS A 145 10.77 -13.02 3.84
N TYR A 146 11.82 -12.30 4.22
CA TYR A 146 11.81 -10.86 4.38
C TYR A 146 12.37 -10.21 3.12
N ILE A 147 11.61 -9.29 2.54
CA ILE A 147 11.95 -8.62 1.28
C ILE A 147 11.80 -7.12 1.48
N GLY A 148 12.78 -6.34 1.05
CA GLY A 148 12.74 -4.88 1.01
C GLY A 148 13.41 -4.37 -0.25
N ILE A 149 13.05 -3.16 -0.67
CA ILE A 149 13.70 -2.48 -1.80
C ILE A 149 14.33 -1.21 -1.27
N VAL A 150 15.64 -1.09 -1.46
CA VAL A 150 16.41 0.13 -1.21
C VAL A 150 16.60 0.91 -2.51
N ARG A 151 16.91 2.19 -2.39
CA ARG A 151 17.20 3.09 -3.51
C ARG A 151 18.45 3.89 -3.17
N GLU A 152 19.10 4.48 -4.18
CA GLU A 152 20.09 5.52 -3.94
C GLU A 152 19.45 6.64 -3.09
N PRO A 153 20.06 7.03 -1.94
CA PRO A 153 19.44 7.93 -0.97
C PRO A 153 19.00 9.28 -1.54
N PHE A 154 19.82 9.94 -2.38
CA PHE A 154 19.51 11.26 -2.91
C PHE A 154 18.35 11.22 -3.92
N LEU A 155 18.27 10.19 -4.75
CA LEU A 155 17.14 9.97 -5.66
C LEU A 155 15.85 9.61 -4.91
N GLN A 156 15.96 8.90 -3.78
CA GLN A 156 14.83 8.70 -2.89
C GLN A 156 14.34 10.05 -2.34
N PHE A 157 15.26 10.88 -1.82
CA PHE A 157 14.97 12.21 -1.29
C PHE A 157 14.24 13.09 -2.30
N GLN A 158 14.77 13.19 -3.52
CA GLN A 158 14.14 13.95 -4.59
C GLN A 158 12.72 13.44 -4.90
N SER A 159 12.53 12.12 -4.91
CA SER A 159 11.21 11.53 -5.13
C SER A 159 10.23 11.82 -3.99
N THR A 160 10.73 11.87 -2.76
CA THR A 160 9.95 12.27 -1.58
C THR A 160 9.52 13.73 -1.68
N LEU A 161 10.45 14.65 -1.91
CA LEU A 161 10.16 16.09 -1.99
C LEU A 161 9.12 16.39 -3.08
N ARG A 162 9.26 15.77 -4.26
CA ARG A 162 8.29 15.95 -5.35
C ARG A 162 6.91 15.38 -5.04
N TYR A 163 6.84 14.29 -4.27
CA TYR A 163 5.59 13.60 -4.01
C TYR A 163 4.80 14.22 -2.85
N PHE A 164 5.48 14.43 -1.72
CA PHE A 164 4.84 14.95 -0.51
C PHE A 164 4.79 16.48 -0.48
N ASN A 165 5.62 17.15 -1.29
CA ASN A 165 5.75 18.60 -1.32
C ASN A 165 5.70 19.25 0.08
N PRO A 166 6.58 18.83 1.00
CA PRO A 166 6.45 19.16 2.40
C PRO A 166 6.63 20.66 2.62
N GLU A 167 5.68 21.26 3.34
CA GLU A 167 5.68 22.69 3.69
C GLU A 167 6.93 23.09 4.48
N THR A 168 7.49 22.14 5.25
CA THR A 168 8.76 22.33 5.99
C THR A 168 9.93 22.70 5.08
N VAL A 169 9.90 22.31 3.79
CA VAL A 169 10.95 22.58 2.80
C VAL A 169 10.58 23.73 1.85
N PHE A 170 9.30 23.87 1.48
CA PHE A 170 8.85 24.78 0.42
C PHE A 170 7.90 25.91 0.87
N GLY A 171 7.40 25.93 2.11
CA GLY A 171 6.47 26.96 2.59
C GLY A 171 7.14 28.32 2.81
N ASP A 172 6.37 29.41 2.80
CA ASP A 172 6.76 30.80 3.18
C ASP A 172 8.20 31.24 2.83
N GLY A 173 8.66 30.97 1.61
CA GLY A 173 10.00 31.38 1.14
C GLY A 173 11.16 30.50 1.64
N ARG A 174 10.86 29.38 2.31
CA ARG A 174 11.82 28.30 2.54
C ARG A 174 12.28 27.76 1.20
N ASN A 175 13.58 27.51 1.09
CA ASN A 175 14.16 26.90 -0.08
C ASN A 175 14.97 25.67 0.32
N LEU A 176 15.12 24.75 -0.64
CA LEU A 176 15.85 23.52 -0.44
C LEU A 176 17.27 23.75 0.09
N SER A 177 17.94 24.83 -0.35
CA SER A 177 19.30 25.14 0.10
C SER A 177 19.39 25.47 1.59
N THR A 178 18.38 26.14 2.15
CA THR A 178 18.29 26.43 3.59
C THR A 178 18.01 25.17 4.38
N TYR A 179 17.11 24.31 3.88
CA TYR A 179 16.87 22.99 4.49
C TYR A 179 18.15 22.16 4.53
N LEU A 180 18.89 22.08 3.42
CA LEU A 180 20.11 21.28 3.32
C LEU A 180 21.25 21.76 4.24
N LYS A 181 21.30 23.06 4.56
CA LYS A 181 22.29 23.61 5.50
C LYS A 181 22.00 23.18 6.94
N SER A 182 20.74 23.11 7.33
CA SER A 182 20.35 22.81 8.71
C SER A 182 19.05 22.00 8.81
N PRO A 183 19.01 20.73 8.35
CA PRO A 183 17.78 19.94 8.30
C PRO A 183 17.08 19.82 9.66
N LYS A 184 17.86 19.66 10.74
CA LYS A 184 17.36 19.53 12.12
C LYS A 184 16.46 20.69 12.59
N LEU A 185 16.59 21.88 11.99
CA LEU A 185 15.73 23.02 12.34
C LEU A 185 14.31 22.88 11.76
N PHE A 186 14.13 22.00 10.77
CA PHE A 186 12.88 21.79 10.04
C PHE A 186 12.23 20.45 10.34
N GLU A 187 12.90 19.57 11.08
CA GLU A 187 12.44 18.24 11.46
C GLU A 187 11.83 18.27 12.87
N ASN A 188 10.51 18.14 12.98
CA ASN A 188 9.84 17.98 14.27
C ASN A 188 9.84 16.50 14.68
N PRO A 189 10.50 16.12 15.79
CA PRO A 189 10.57 14.72 16.23
C PRO A 189 9.23 14.14 16.68
N LYS A 190 8.21 14.98 16.91
CA LYS A 190 6.86 14.55 17.31
C LYS A 190 5.92 14.32 16.12
N GLU A 191 6.34 14.71 14.91
CA GLU A 191 5.54 14.57 13.69
C GLU A 191 6.19 13.58 12.74
N ILE A 192 5.37 12.99 11.87
CA ILE A 192 5.87 12.12 10.81
C ILE A 192 6.59 12.98 9.79
N SER A 193 7.91 12.86 9.78
CA SER A 193 8.72 13.43 8.72
C SER A 193 8.85 12.46 7.55
N PHE A 194 8.69 12.99 6.34
CA PHE A 194 9.07 12.31 5.10
C PHE A 194 10.42 12.82 4.56
N THR A 195 10.92 13.93 5.09
CA THR A 195 12.16 14.59 4.65
C THR A 195 13.41 14.09 5.37
N ASN A 196 13.23 13.44 6.54
CA ASN A 196 14.25 12.65 7.22
C ASN A 196 14.76 11.49 6.35
N ASN A 197 15.73 10.71 6.81
CA ASN A 197 16.10 9.47 6.10
C ASN A 197 15.03 8.39 6.25
N ARG A 198 13.93 8.56 5.51
CA ARG A 198 12.72 7.76 5.63
C ARG A 198 12.97 6.30 5.27
N MET A 199 13.88 6.04 4.33
CA MET A 199 14.30 4.68 3.97
C MET A 199 14.97 3.97 5.15
N ALA A 200 15.91 4.66 5.81
CA ALA A 200 16.56 4.13 6.99
C ALA A 200 15.55 3.93 8.14
N TYR A 201 14.65 4.89 8.34
CA TYR A 201 13.57 4.82 9.34
C TYR A 201 12.63 3.63 9.11
N ASP A 202 12.20 3.38 7.87
CA ASP A 202 11.40 2.19 7.54
C ASP A 202 12.10 0.89 7.92
N LEU A 203 13.44 0.86 7.81
CA LEU A 203 14.29 -0.30 8.08
C LEU A 203 14.74 -0.41 9.55
N ASP A 204 14.23 0.43 10.45
CA ASP A 204 14.57 0.43 11.89
C ASP A 204 16.08 0.55 12.14
N SER A 205 16.76 1.40 11.36
CA SER A 205 18.18 1.67 11.60
C SER A 205 18.40 2.45 12.91
N GLN A 206 19.64 2.62 13.38
CA GLN A 206 19.85 3.38 14.62
C GLN A 206 19.49 4.88 14.46
N PRO A 207 19.05 5.57 15.53
CA PRO A 207 18.66 6.99 15.52
C PRO A 207 19.62 7.96 14.80
N PRO A 208 20.96 7.81 14.87
CA PRO A 208 21.88 8.69 14.16
C PRO A 208 21.69 8.66 12.63
N CYS A 209 21.28 7.51 12.07
CA CYS A 209 21.10 7.30 10.64
C CYS A 209 19.81 7.94 10.09
N PHE A 210 18.87 8.31 10.96
CA PHE A 210 17.59 8.91 10.57
C PHE A 210 17.66 10.42 10.33
N SER A 211 18.65 11.08 10.91
CA SER A 211 18.68 12.54 11.07
C SER A 211 18.98 13.30 9.78
N SER A 212 19.50 12.64 8.74
CA SER A 212 19.78 13.25 7.43
C SER A 212 19.86 12.19 6.33
N MET A 213 19.27 12.46 5.16
CA MET A 213 19.47 11.64 3.95
C MET A 213 20.84 11.86 3.30
N ILE A 214 21.51 12.97 3.62
CA ILE A 214 22.82 13.32 3.07
C ILE A 214 23.84 13.22 4.21
N PRO A 215 24.92 12.45 4.07
CA PRO A 215 26.01 12.48 5.02
C PRO A 215 26.60 13.89 5.03
N LEU A 216 26.39 14.61 6.14
CA LEU A 216 27.06 15.88 6.38
C LEU A 216 28.54 15.54 6.62
N LYS A 217 29.39 15.87 5.65
CA LYS A 217 30.84 15.85 5.82
C LYS A 217 31.30 17.04 6.64
#